data_AF-A0A3A9YB26-F1
#
_entry.id   AF-A0A3A9YB26-F1
#
_cell.length_a   1.000
_cell.length_b   1.000
_cell.length_c   1.000
_cell.angle_alpha   90.00
_cell.angle_beta   90.00
_cell.angle_gamma   90.00
#
_symmetry.space_group_name_H-M   'P 1'
#
loop_
_entity.id
_entity.type
_entity.pdbx_description
1 polymer ?
#
loop_
_entity_poly.entity_id
_entity_poly.type
_entity_poly.pdbx_seq_one_letter_code
_entity_poly.pdbx_strand_id
1 'polypeptide(L)'
;MGYPAAELARAAETAGSHPDAQTRQRARERFARWSAVLRRIAGGSVSVGSRQPVADLPFWATPQVVRGGFATGEAVAGGPLRPYEAELARRAGVPAQRDALFAYHLTEAGLAELSVLLESGAYRVETPEEAALLTVAWLLRAGDETAAVGLVDELRPHAHRLRFTPAPDDAPAYGPEVVWRETAGAARERLARRKPNGRVAAMQEALTVWNPFADQLLELWLETARDGQVGARTPAGWSDRAAALVERYHRLAAAHPHCGKHRRPKENLAILRAATEEAVAGRPLSPRARGLLQHAVDSMVRRRGRPGSPEHAALRERQSADAAGPMLHTLARVVVNRLAVFPPGCGIRSVEAVTGPITPEEAAWSGVPAGARIAEPIRRVVRRALAGTVAELIAAGVVPSAEVLARLVPQIAATATAASYPDEALRSLTAATYRAFRNRRSLLLTNLEHQVRLDELPWVRAVAGHRSALAGTHASATSALRRLGELALDGFPATLLPNPLVRELVALDREAGGRLPWVEELATDSSRGPSRRSTPPRPGSPATCWPTASTRATTTSTTRRCRERTTYGVRRAGARPPLPASTRSAPSGRAPGRAGTGWRRTA
;
A
#
# COMPACT_ATOMS: atom_id res chain seq x y z
N MET A 1 25.06 19.88 3.62
CA MET A 1 23.91 20.52 4.29
C MET A 1 22.73 20.91 3.38
N GLY A 2 22.89 20.99 2.04
CA GLY A 2 21.80 21.45 1.15
C GLY A 2 20.53 20.59 1.12
N TYR A 3 20.65 19.25 1.14
CA TYR A 3 19.47 18.37 1.07
C TYR A 3 18.54 18.45 2.30
N PRO A 4 19.01 18.33 3.56
CA PRO A 4 18.15 18.50 4.73
C PRO A 4 17.48 19.88 4.81
N ALA A 5 18.18 20.95 4.44
CA ALA A 5 17.62 22.30 4.40
C ALA A 5 16.50 22.44 3.35
N ALA A 6 16.66 21.84 2.17
CA ALA A 6 15.64 21.83 1.12
C ALA A 6 14.40 20.99 1.48
N GLU A 7 14.56 19.88 2.22
CA GLU A 7 13.43 19.11 2.76
C GLU A 7 12.68 19.89 3.85
N LEU A 8 13.40 20.62 4.71
CA LEU A 8 12.79 21.49 5.71
C LEU A 8 11.95 22.61 5.07
N ALA A 9 12.49 23.30 4.05
CA ALA A 9 11.78 24.35 3.33
C ALA A 9 10.49 23.85 2.67
N ARG A 10 10.55 22.69 2.00
CA ARG A 10 9.36 22.05 1.39
C ARG A 10 8.30 21.68 2.43
N ALA A 11 8.72 21.21 3.61
CA ALA A 11 7.80 20.90 4.70
C ALA A 11 7.13 22.18 5.25
N ALA A 12 7.88 23.28 5.39
CA ALA A 12 7.35 24.57 5.83
C ALA A 12 6.30 25.12 4.85
N GLU A 13 6.62 25.11 3.54
CA GLU A 13 5.69 25.57 2.49
C GLU A 13 4.38 24.78 2.54
N THR A 14 4.47 23.44 2.56
CA THR A 14 3.27 22.58 2.62
C THR A 14 2.47 22.80 3.90
N ALA A 15 3.12 23.05 5.03
CA ALA A 15 2.47 23.31 6.31
C ALA A 15 1.69 24.64 6.31
N GLY A 16 2.17 25.64 5.57
CA GLY A 16 1.55 26.96 5.46
C GLY A 16 0.44 27.07 4.40
N SER A 17 0.59 26.41 3.25
CA SER A 17 -0.24 26.69 2.07
C SER A 17 -1.21 25.58 1.66
N HIS A 18 -1.07 24.35 2.17
CA HIS A 18 -1.85 23.23 1.65
C HIS A 18 -3.35 23.31 2.07
N PRO A 19 -4.32 23.09 1.15
CA PRO A 19 -5.75 23.26 1.46
C PRO A 19 -6.29 22.22 2.47
N ASP A 20 -5.79 20.98 2.44
CA ASP A 20 -6.18 19.92 3.38
C ASP A 20 -5.47 20.04 4.74
N ALA A 21 -6.25 20.09 5.82
CA ALA A 21 -5.77 20.23 7.19
C ALA A 21 -4.92 19.05 7.67
N GLN A 22 -5.25 17.82 7.28
CA GLN A 22 -4.46 16.64 7.66
C GLN A 22 -3.09 16.65 6.98
N THR A 23 -3.03 17.07 5.72
CA THR A 23 -1.77 17.24 5.00
C THR A 23 -0.92 18.35 5.60
N ARG A 24 -1.52 19.47 6.02
CA ARG A 24 -0.80 20.52 6.77
C ARG A 24 -0.21 19.97 8.08
N GLN A 25 -0.98 19.20 8.84
CA GLN A 25 -0.51 18.60 10.10
C GLN A 25 0.68 17.66 9.88
N ARG A 26 0.61 16.75 8.90
CA ARG A 26 1.74 15.89 8.52
C ARG A 26 2.96 16.69 8.06
N ALA A 27 2.75 17.82 7.39
CA ALA A 27 3.83 18.70 6.99
C ALA A 27 4.50 19.38 8.19
N ARG A 28 3.73 19.82 9.20
CA ARG A 28 4.26 20.35 10.47
C ARG A 28 5.10 19.31 11.21
N GLU A 29 4.64 18.06 11.28
CA GLU A 29 5.40 16.95 11.88
C GLU A 29 6.72 16.69 11.13
N ARG A 30 6.69 16.72 9.80
CA ARG A 30 7.92 16.60 8.98
C ARG A 30 8.87 17.77 9.20
N PHE A 31 8.34 18.99 9.30
CA PHE A 31 9.13 20.19 9.59
C PHE A 31 9.84 20.05 10.95
N ALA A 32 9.09 19.73 12.01
CA ALA A 32 9.64 19.53 13.35
C ALA A 32 10.74 18.46 13.36
N ARG A 33 10.52 17.35 12.64
CA ARG A 33 11.50 16.26 12.52
C ARG A 33 12.79 16.70 11.82
N TRP A 34 12.70 17.40 10.69
CA TRP A 34 13.87 17.90 9.98
C TRP A 34 14.61 19.00 10.76
N SER A 35 13.89 19.86 11.47
CA SER A 35 14.51 20.85 12.37
C SER A 35 15.30 20.19 13.50
N ALA A 36 14.77 19.10 14.08
CA ALA A 36 15.48 18.35 15.13
C ALA A 36 16.76 17.69 14.59
N VAL A 37 16.68 17.07 13.41
CA VAL A 37 17.86 16.49 12.72
C VAL A 37 18.94 17.54 12.49
N LEU A 38 18.57 18.70 11.93
CA LEU A 38 19.51 19.78 11.65
C LEU A 38 20.16 20.34 12.92
N ARG A 39 19.38 20.52 14.00
CA ARG A 39 19.91 20.96 15.30
C ARG A 39 20.93 19.97 15.87
N ARG A 40 20.65 18.67 15.75
CA ARG A 40 21.55 17.60 16.24
C ARG A 40 22.83 17.49 15.44
N ILE A 41 22.75 17.70 14.12
CA ILE A 41 23.95 17.81 13.26
C ILE A 41 24.77 19.03 13.64
N ALA A 42 24.13 20.20 13.81
CA ALA A 42 24.82 21.43 14.18
C ALA A 42 25.46 21.37 15.58
N GLY A 43 24.81 20.67 16.51
CA GLY A 43 25.31 20.43 17.87
C GLY A 43 26.29 19.27 18.00
N GLY A 44 26.72 18.63 16.92
CA GLY A 44 27.71 17.54 16.94
C GLY A 44 27.22 16.18 17.46
N SER A 45 26.03 16.10 18.04
CA SER A 45 25.41 14.84 18.52
C SER A 45 25.11 13.82 17.40
N VAL A 46 25.05 14.28 16.14
CA VAL A 46 24.88 13.41 14.96
C VAL A 46 25.96 13.69 13.92
N SER A 47 26.73 12.66 13.58
CA SER A 47 27.74 12.69 12.52
C SER A 47 27.19 12.07 11.23
N VAL A 48 27.08 12.87 10.17
CA VAL A 48 26.58 12.41 8.86
C VAL A 48 27.70 11.74 8.09
N GLY A 49 27.42 10.59 7.47
CA GLY A 49 28.40 9.88 6.65
C GLY A 49 29.23 8.84 7.40
N SER A 50 28.97 8.67 8.70
CA SER A 50 29.66 7.71 9.58
C SER A 50 28.81 6.46 9.86
N ARG A 51 29.49 5.32 10.05
CA ARG A 51 28.93 4.04 10.51
C ARG A 51 28.36 4.11 11.93
N GLN A 52 28.85 5.03 12.76
CA GLN A 52 28.31 5.34 14.09
C GLN A 52 27.84 6.79 14.12
N PRO A 53 26.66 7.08 13.55
CA PRO A 53 26.20 8.44 13.37
C PRO A 53 25.75 9.13 14.65
N VAL A 54 25.62 8.39 15.78
CA VAL A 54 25.16 8.92 17.08
C VAL A 54 26.17 8.50 18.13
N ALA A 55 26.80 9.46 18.81
CA ALA A 55 27.88 9.19 19.76
C ALA A 55 27.41 8.33 20.95
N ASP A 56 26.23 8.61 21.48
CA ASP A 56 25.67 7.97 22.68
C ASP A 56 24.99 6.61 22.39
N LEU A 57 25.11 6.09 21.17
CA LEU A 57 24.60 4.78 20.79
C LEU A 57 25.76 3.85 20.42
N PRO A 58 25.70 2.56 20.81
CA PRO A 58 26.69 1.60 20.38
C PRO A 58 26.60 1.43 18.86
N PHE A 59 27.72 1.09 18.22
CA PHE A 59 27.80 0.99 16.75
C PHE A 59 26.81 -0.01 16.15
N TRP A 60 26.36 -1.00 16.94
CA TRP A 60 25.40 -2.02 16.54
C TRP A 60 23.94 -1.61 16.71
N ALA A 61 23.65 -0.54 17.46
CA ALA A 61 22.28 -0.07 17.62
C ALA A 61 21.72 0.48 16.31
N THR A 62 20.46 0.16 16.03
CA THR A 62 19.74 0.56 14.84
C THR A 62 19.28 2.01 14.99
N PRO A 63 19.90 2.97 14.28
CA PRO A 63 19.49 4.35 14.37
C PRO A 63 18.14 4.54 13.67
N GLN A 64 17.33 5.45 14.19
CA GLN A 64 16.17 5.93 13.49
C GLN A 64 16.61 6.87 12.36
N VAL A 65 16.16 6.58 11.13
CA VAL A 65 16.63 7.27 9.92
C VAL A 65 15.47 7.91 9.15
N VAL A 66 15.63 9.18 8.77
CA VAL A 66 14.69 9.90 7.90
C VAL A 66 15.03 9.71 6.41
N ARG A 67 14.17 10.23 5.53
CA ARG A 67 14.39 10.16 4.08
C ARG A 67 15.76 10.73 3.71
N GLY A 68 16.48 10.05 2.83
CA GLY A 68 17.82 10.44 2.42
C GLY A 68 18.95 9.89 3.30
N GLY A 69 18.64 9.03 4.28
CA GLY A 69 19.66 8.30 5.05
C GLY A 69 20.22 9.05 6.27
N PHE A 70 19.58 10.14 6.70
CA PHE A 70 20.03 10.92 7.85
C PHE A 70 19.51 10.32 9.17
N ALA A 71 20.42 10.02 10.10
CA ALA A 71 20.06 9.59 11.45
C ALA A 71 19.37 10.73 12.21
N THR A 72 18.39 10.39 13.05
CA THR A 72 17.72 11.37 13.89
C THR A 72 18.46 11.64 15.19
N GLY A 73 19.36 10.76 15.64
CA GLY A 73 19.95 10.79 16.99
C GLY A 73 19.27 9.83 17.98
N GLU A 74 18.17 9.19 17.58
CA GLU A 74 17.49 8.17 18.38
C GLU A 74 17.72 6.78 17.81
N ALA A 75 17.55 5.75 18.66
CA ALA A 75 17.49 4.35 18.24
C ALA A 75 16.03 3.94 17.94
N VAL A 76 15.82 3.02 17.00
CA VAL A 76 14.48 2.47 16.69
C VAL A 76 13.94 1.63 17.85
N ALA A 77 14.83 0.90 18.55
CA ALA A 77 14.50 0.17 19.77
C ALA A 77 14.33 1.09 21.00
N GLY A 78 14.54 2.40 20.85
CA GLY A 78 14.37 3.40 21.92
C GLY A 78 12.94 3.97 22.01
N GLY A 79 12.85 5.18 22.60
CA GLY A 79 11.60 5.92 22.76
C GLY A 79 10.77 5.50 23.98
N PRO A 80 9.51 5.97 24.10
CA PRO A 80 8.63 5.60 25.21
C PRO A 80 8.40 4.09 25.32
N LEU A 81 8.02 3.63 26.51
CA LEU A 81 7.60 2.24 26.71
C LEU A 81 6.38 1.92 25.83
N ARG A 82 6.42 0.74 25.19
CA ARG A 82 5.30 0.20 24.44
C ARG A 82 4.24 -0.37 25.39
N PRO A 83 2.97 -0.52 24.94
CA PRO A 83 1.90 -1.05 25.78
C PRO A 83 2.22 -2.40 26.45
N TYR A 84 2.90 -3.31 25.74
CA TYR A 84 3.27 -4.60 26.31
C TYR A 84 4.43 -4.51 27.32
N GLU A 85 5.35 -3.55 27.18
CA GLU A 85 6.41 -3.30 28.15
C GLU A 85 5.81 -2.76 29.46
N ALA A 86 4.84 -1.85 29.35
CA ALA A 86 4.11 -1.30 30.50
C ALA A 86 3.28 -2.38 31.22
N GLU A 87 2.63 -3.26 30.46
CA GLU A 87 1.87 -4.38 31.01
C GLU A 87 2.79 -5.41 31.69
N LEU A 88 3.96 -5.69 31.11
CA LEU A 88 4.97 -6.53 31.74
C LEU A 88 5.44 -5.93 33.07
N ALA A 89 5.76 -4.63 33.11
CA ALA A 89 6.18 -3.97 34.35
C ALA A 89 5.12 -4.11 35.46
N ARG A 90 3.83 -3.94 35.09
CA ARG A 90 2.69 -4.12 35.98
C ARG A 90 2.57 -5.56 36.51
N ARG A 91 2.67 -6.57 35.64
CA ARG A 91 2.59 -7.99 36.04
C ARG A 91 3.77 -8.43 36.91
N ALA A 92 4.96 -7.96 36.56
CA ALA A 92 6.21 -8.28 37.25
C ALA A 92 6.38 -7.51 38.58
N GLY A 93 5.54 -6.50 38.85
CA GLY A 93 5.65 -5.66 40.04
C GLY A 93 6.91 -4.78 40.07
N VAL A 94 7.45 -4.43 38.90
CA VAL A 94 8.66 -3.59 38.77
C VAL A 94 8.31 -2.19 38.24
N PRO A 95 9.16 -1.17 38.47
CA PRO A 95 8.97 0.15 37.87
C PRO A 95 8.81 0.07 36.35
N ALA A 96 7.95 0.92 35.80
CA ALA A 96 7.77 1.07 34.35
C ALA A 96 8.96 1.82 33.73
N GLN A 97 10.14 1.19 33.79
CA GLN A 97 11.43 1.67 33.28
C GLN A 97 12.16 0.50 32.60
N ARG A 98 12.90 0.78 31.52
CA ARG A 98 13.50 -0.30 30.70
C ARG A 98 14.64 -1.04 31.40
N ASP A 99 15.42 -0.36 32.22
CA ASP A 99 16.45 -0.96 33.06
C ASP A 99 15.85 -1.91 34.11
N ALA A 100 14.72 -1.54 34.73
CA ALA A 100 13.99 -2.41 35.65
C ALA A 100 13.42 -3.65 34.94
N LEU A 101 12.85 -3.49 33.75
CA LEU A 101 12.39 -4.60 32.91
C LEU A 101 13.53 -5.51 32.46
N PHE A 102 14.67 -4.92 32.08
CA PHE A 102 15.88 -5.67 31.72
C PHE A 102 16.38 -6.50 32.91
N ALA A 103 16.45 -5.91 34.11
CA ALA A 103 16.83 -6.62 35.32
C ALA A 103 15.84 -7.74 35.67
N TYR A 104 14.53 -7.50 35.54
CA TYR A 104 13.50 -8.52 35.74
C TYR A 104 13.72 -9.75 34.83
N HIS A 105 14.01 -9.53 33.55
CA HIS A 105 14.25 -10.62 32.60
C HIS A 105 15.47 -11.49 32.92
N LEU A 106 16.41 -11.00 33.74
CA LEU A 106 17.56 -11.76 34.22
C LEU A 106 17.30 -12.52 35.52
N THR A 107 16.11 -12.38 36.12
CA THR A 107 15.67 -13.22 37.24
C THR A 107 15.22 -14.60 36.74
N GLU A 108 15.10 -15.57 37.64
CA GLU A 108 14.59 -16.91 37.32
C GLU A 108 13.19 -16.86 36.67
N ALA A 109 12.28 -16.06 37.21
CA ALA A 109 10.94 -15.88 36.66
C ALA A 109 10.97 -15.22 35.27
N GLY A 110 11.81 -14.19 35.10
CA GLY A 110 11.98 -13.51 33.82
C GLY A 110 12.59 -14.40 32.73
N LEU A 111 13.58 -15.22 33.09
CA LEU A 111 14.18 -16.22 32.19
C LEU A 111 13.19 -17.33 31.82
N ALA A 112 12.34 -17.77 32.75
CA ALA A 112 11.28 -18.73 32.46
C ALA A 112 10.26 -18.18 31.45
N GLU A 113 9.85 -16.90 31.58
CA GLU A 113 9.00 -16.24 30.59
C GLU A 113 9.67 -16.17 29.20
N LEU A 114 10.97 -15.85 29.15
CA LEU A 114 11.73 -15.81 27.90
C LEU A 114 11.86 -17.19 27.25
N SER A 115 12.07 -18.24 28.04
CA SER A 115 12.12 -19.63 27.55
C SER A 115 10.79 -20.06 26.93
N VAL A 116 9.66 -19.72 27.55
CA VAL A 116 8.32 -19.99 27.00
C VAL A 116 8.13 -19.29 25.65
N LEU A 117 8.52 -18.01 25.54
CA LEU A 117 8.45 -17.29 24.26
C LEU A 117 9.34 -17.96 23.22
N LEU A 118 10.58 -18.29 23.59
CA LEU A 118 11.57 -18.91 22.71
C LEU A 118 11.09 -20.25 22.15
N GLU A 119 10.51 -21.11 23.00
CA GLU A 119 10.02 -22.44 22.65
C GLU A 119 8.72 -22.42 21.86
N SER A 120 7.78 -21.56 22.24
CA SER A 120 6.52 -21.41 21.51
C SER A 120 6.69 -20.72 20.16
N GLY A 121 7.73 -19.90 20.00
CA GLY A 121 7.88 -19.03 18.83
C GLY A 121 6.85 -17.89 18.80
N ALA A 122 6.07 -17.69 19.86
CA ALA A 122 4.98 -16.72 19.94
C ALA A 122 5.50 -15.29 20.22
N TYR A 123 6.40 -14.81 19.38
CA TYR A 123 7.00 -13.48 19.49
C TYR A 123 7.27 -12.86 18.12
N ARG A 124 7.36 -11.52 18.11
CA ARG A 124 7.74 -10.75 16.93
C ARG A 124 8.93 -9.85 17.20
N VAL A 125 10.02 -10.10 16.49
CA VAL A 125 11.21 -9.24 16.44
C VAL A 125 11.00 -8.18 15.36
N GLU A 126 10.75 -6.94 15.76
CA GLU A 126 10.60 -5.79 14.87
C GLU A 126 11.95 -5.09 14.62
N THR A 127 12.79 -5.03 15.66
CA THR A 127 14.15 -4.51 15.58
C THR A 127 15.12 -5.59 16.05
N PRO A 128 16.30 -5.74 15.43
CA PRO A 128 17.17 -6.87 15.72
C PRO A 128 17.61 -6.91 17.20
N GLU A 129 17.66 -5.78 17.90
CA GLU A 129 17.94 -5.67 19.34
C GLU A 129 16.96 -6.46 20.21
N GLU A 130 15.70 -6.59 19.78
CA GLU A 130 14.68 -7.31 20.54
C GLU A 130 14.94 -8.81 20.62
N ALA A 131 15.86 -9.35 19.81
CA ALA A 131 16.27 -10.74 19.90
C ALA A 131 17.25 -11.00 21.06
N ALA A 132 17.89 -9.96 21.61
CA ALA A 132 19.08 -10.12 22.43
C ALA A 132 18.84 -10.90 23.72
N LEU A 133 17.76 -10.62 24.47
CA LEU A 133 17.48 -11.36 25.71
C LEU A 133 16.92 -12.76 25.47
N LEU A 134 16.23 -13.01 24.34
CA LEU A 134 15.89 -14.39 23.95
C LEU A 134 17.17 -15.18 23.61
N THR A 135 18.18 -14.54 23.04
CA THR A 135 19.49 -15.16 22.83
C THR A 135 20.18 -15.48 24.17
N VAL A 136 20.11 -14.60 25.16
CA VAL A 136 20.62 -14.88 26.52
C VAL A 136 19.94 -16.11 27.12
N ALA A 137 18.60 -16.17 27.08
CA ALA A 137 17.84 -17.33 27.57
C ALA A 137 18.23 -18.62 26.82
N TRP A 138 18.43 -18.54 25.50
CA TRP A 138 18.87 -19.68 24.71
C TRP A 138 20.28 -20.16 25.10
N LEU A 139 21.25 -19.24 25.27
CA LEU A 139 22.62 -19.56 25.64
C LEU A 139 22.70 -20.26 26.99
N LEU A 140 21.93 -19.77 27.99
CA LEU A 140 21.83 -20.42 29.29
C LEU A 140 21.25 -21.84 29.18
N ARG A 141 20.19 -22.02 28.37
CA ARG A 141 19.63 -23.35 28.09
C ARG A 141 20.61 -24.28 27.39
N ALA A 142 21.47 -23.76 26.52
CA ALA A 142 22.52 -24.50 25.83
C ALA A 142 23.77 -24.78 26.71
N GLY A 143 23.80 -24.25 27.95
CA GLY A 143 24.93 -24.40 28.88
C GLY A 143 26.11 -23.45 28.60
N ASP A 144 25.94 -22.46 27.72
CA ASP A 144 26.98 -21.49 27.37
C ASP A 144 26.88 -20.22 28.23
N GLU A 145 27.13 -20.40 29.53
CA GLU A 145 27.04 -19.33 30.52
C GLU A 145 28.01 -18.18 30.26
N THR A 146 29.21 -18.50 29.73
CA THR A 146 30.23 -17.49 29.44
C THR A 146 29.77 -16.54 28.35
N ALA A 147 29.21 -17.07 27.25
CA ALA A 147 28.64 -16.23 26.20
C ALA A 147 27.41 -15.46 26.67
N ALA A 148 26.56 -16.06 27.52
CA ALA A 148 25.39 -15.39 28.08
C ALA A 148 25.78 -14.18 28.96
N VAL A 149 26.73 -14.35 29.88
CA VAL A 149 27.23 -13.27 30.75
C VAL A 149 27.91 -12.18 29.92
N GLY A 150 28.79 -12.56 28.99
CA GLY A 150 29.46 -11.59 28.10
C GLY A 150 28.48 -10.76 27.27
N LEU A 151 27.39 -11.39 26.78
CA LEU A 151 26.32 -10.68 26.08
C LEU A 151 25.58 -9.73 27.03
N VAL A 152 25.21 -10.15 28.23
CA VAL A 152 24.55 -9.27 29.21
C VAL A 152 25.40 -8.06 29.56
N ASP A 153 26.71 -8.24 29.74
CA ASP A 153 27.64 -7.15 30.05
C ASP A 153 27.75 -6.14 28.91
N GLU A 154 27.69 -6.59 27.66
CA GLU A 154 27.66 -5.70 26.49
C GLU A 154 26.33 -4.91 26.37
N LEU A 155 25.21 -5.51 26.78
CA LEU A 155 23.87 -4.89 26.67
C LEU A 155 23.54 -3.95 27.83
N ARG A 156 24.00 -4.27 29.05
CA ARG A 156 23.63 -3.59 30.31
C ARG A 156 23.80 -2.06 30.26
N PRO A 157 24.89 -1.48 29.70
CA PRO A 157 25.04 -0.02 29.62
C PRO A 157 23.92 0.70 28.87
N HIS A 158 23.22 -0.02 27.99
CA HIS A 158 22.19 0.53 27.11
C HIS A 158 20.76 0.13 27.52
N ALA A 159 20.60 -0.68 28.58
CA ALA A 159 19.31 -1.21 29.04
C ALA A 159 18.29 -0.12 29.44
N HIS A 160 18.76 1.02 29.94
CA HIS A 160 17.89 2.16 30.28
C HIS A 160 17.23 2.80 29.05
N ARG A 161 17.80 2.62 27.85
CA ARG A 161 17.39 3.30 26.63
C ARG A 161 16.80 2.35 25.59
N LEU A 162 17.40 1.18 25.40
CA LEU A 162 17.06 0.24 24.33
C LEU A 162 16.18 -0.90 24.83
N ARG A 163 15.26 -1.33 23.97
CA ARG A 163 14.43 -2.49 24.17
C ARG A 163 15.13 -3.74 23.65
N PHE A 164 15.27 -4.74 24.52
CA PHE A 164 15.98 -6.00 24.22
C PHE A 164 15.08 -7.25 24.25
N THR A 165 13.78 -7.07 24.45
CA THR A 165 12.77 -8.13 24.36
C THR A 165 11.75 -7.86 23.26
N PRO A 166 11.26 -8.91 22.58
CA PRO A 166 10.24 -8.75 21.56
C PRO A 166 8.85 -8.65 22.18
N ALA A 167 7.89 -8.19 21.38
CA ALA A 167 6.49 -8.29 21.75
C ALA A 167 6.02 -9.76 21.64
N PRO A 168 5.28 -10.29 22.62
CA PRO A 168 4.53 -11.53 22.44
C PRO A 168 3.57 -11.40 21.23
N ASP A 169 3.47 -12.44 20.43
CA ASP A 169 2.64 -12.47 19.23
C ASP A 169 2.11 -13.89 18.98
N ASP A 170 0.85 -14.12 19.34
CA ASP A 170 0.15 -15.41 19.13
C ASP A 170 -0.34 -15.58 17.68
N ALA A 171 0.27 -14.85 16.73
CA ALA A 171 -0.06 -14.94 15.32
C ALA A 171 0.04 -16.39 14.84
N PRO A 172 -0.96 -16.90 14.10
CA PRO A 172 -0.92 -18.28 13.62
C PRO A 172 0.32 -18.50 12.77
N ALA A 173 1.08 -19.55 13.09
CA ALA A 173 2.28 -19.89 12.37
C ALA A 173 1.94 -20.14 10.88
N TYR A 174 2.47 -19.28 10.02
CA TYR A 174 2.55 -19.57 8.60
C TYR A 174 3.79 -20.44 8.36
N GLY A 175 3.73 -21.32 7.37
CA GLY A 175 4.91 -22.07 6.94
C GLY A 175 6.06 -21.11 6.57
N PRO A 176 7.33 -21.53 6.71
CA PRO A 176 8.49 -20.64 6.57
C PRO A 176 8.62 -19.98 5.18
N GLU A 177 8.00 -20.57 4.16
CA GLU A 177 7.98 -20.06 2.78
C GLU A 177 6.83 -19.10 2.46
N VAL A 178 5.86 -18.98 3.37
CA VAL A 178 4.65 -18.18 3.14
C VAL A 178 4.93 -16.74 3.53
N VAL A 179 4.82 -15.86 2.54
CA VAL A 179 5.09 -14.42 2.68
C VAL A 179 3.84 -13.62 2.30
N TRP A 180 3.83 -12.32 2.59
CA TRP A 180 2.79 -11.40 2.12
C TRP A 180 3.39 -10.03 1.85
N ARG A 181 2.84 -9.34 0.85
CA ARG A 181 3.32 -8.00 0.45
C ARG A 181 2.87 -6.91 1.43
N GLU A 182 1.67 -7.03 1.96
CA GLU A 182 1.10 -6.12 2.95
C GLU A 182 0.35 -6.93 4.01
N THR A 183 0.24 -6.41 5.23
CA THR A 183 -0.53 -7.09 6.27
C THR A 183 -2.03 -6.80 6.12
N ALA A 184 -2.86 -7.65 6.72
CA ALA A 184 -4.29 -7.43 6.86
C ALA A 184 -4.58 -6.08 7.55
N GLY A 185 -3.79 -5.73 8.57
CA GLY A 185 -3.87 -4.43 9.25
C GLY A 185 -3.60 -3.25 8.32
N ALA A 186 -2.55 -3.33 7.49
CA ALA A 186 -2.22 -2.28 6.52
C ALA A 186 -3.31 -2.12 5.44
N ALA A 187 -3.86 -3.24 4.95
CA ALA A 187 -4.98 -3.22 4.02
C ALA A 187 -6.23 -2.59 4.67
N ARG A 188 -6.55 -2.98 5.92
CA ARG A 188 -7.65 -2.45 6.72
C ARG A 188 -7.53 -0.94 6.89
N GLU A 189 -6.38 -0.45 7.33
CA GLU A 189 -6.14 0.99 7.49
C GLU A 189 -6.26 1.76 6.18
N ARG A 190 -5.76 1.22 5.08
CA ARG A 190 -5.86 1.88 3.77
C ARG A 190 -7.32 2.01 3.33
N LEU A 191 -8.12 0.97 3.54
CA LEU A 191 -9.54 0.99 3.21
C LEU A 191 -10.34 1.92 4.14
N ALA A 192 -10.01 1.93 5.44
CA ALA A 192 -10.65 2.79 6.43
C ALA A 192 -10.46 4.29 6.14
N ARG A 193 -9.37 4.67 5.44
CA ARG A 193 -9.12 6.06 5.02
C ARG A 193 -9.98 6.52 3.84
N ARG A 194 -10.76 5.64 3.19
CA ARG A 194 -11.64 6.03 2.07
C ARG A 194 -12.81 6.85 2.58
N LYS A 195 -12.92 8.09 2.09
CA LYS A 195 -14.00 9.03 2.43
C LYS A 195 -15.10 9.03 1.37
N PRO A 196 -16.32 9.50 1.71
CA PRO A 196 -17.34 9.81 0.72
C PRO A 196 -16.77 10.75 -0.36
N ASN A 197 -17.02 10.43 -1.63
CA ASN A 197 -16.61 11.29 -2.73
C ASN A 197 -17.74 12.27 -3.05
N GLY A 198 -17.55 13.55 -2.71
CA GLY A 198 -18.56 14.59 -2.93
C GLY A 198 -19.02 14.71 -4.40
N ARG A 199 -18.16 14.38 -5.37
CA ARG A 199 -18.56 14.37 -6.80
C ARG A 199 -19.54 13.24 -7.11
N VAL A 200 -19.37 12.07 -6.49
CA VAL A 200 -20.26 10.92 -6.66
C VAL A 200 -21.57 11.17 -5.93
N ALA A 201 -21.53 11.74 -4.72
CA ALA A 201 -22.72 12.15 -3.99
C ALA A 201 -23.55 13.18 -4.78
N ALA A 202 -22.91 14.22 -5.33
CA ALA A 202 -23.55 15.20 -6.18
C ALA A 202 -24.11 14.58 -7.48
N MET A 203 -23.45 13.57 -8.05
CA MET A 203 -23.94 12.83 -9.20
C MET A 203 -25.18 11.99 -8.85
N GLN A 204 -25.15 11.22 -7.75
CA GLN A 204 -26.31 10.44 -7.31
C GLN A 204 -27.51 11.35 -7.08
N GLU A 205 -27.33 12.45 -6.34
CA GLU A 205 -28.39 13.43 -6.10
C GLU A 205 -28.91 14.05 -7.41
N ALA A 206 -28.03 14.31 -8.38
CA ALA A 206 -28.45 14.77 -9.70
C ALA A 206 -29.33 13.74 -10.42
N LEU A 207 -28.99 12.45 -10.36
CA LEU A 207 -29.70 11.38 -11.05
C LEU A 207 -31.03 11.01 -10.37
N THR A 208 -31.08 10.99 -9.04
CA THR A 208 -32.25 10.54 -8.26
C THR A 208 -33.23 11.65 -7.92
N VAL A 209 -32.76 12.89 -7.76
CA VAL A 209 -33.59 14.03 -7.33
C VAL A 209 -33.78 15.03 -8.46
N TRP A 210 -32.67 15.60 -8.94
CA TRP A 210 -32.75 16.79 -9.81
C TRP A 210 -33.17 16.47 -11.24
N ASN A 211 -32.73 15.35 -11.79
CA ASN A 211 -33.09 14.98 -13.14
C ASN A 211 -34.58 14.57 -13.26
N PRO A 212 -35.19 13.79 -12.33
CA PRO A 212 -36.63 13.55 -12.32
C PRO A 212 -37.45 14.81 -12.08
N PHE A 213 -37.02 15.69 -11.16
CA PHE A 213 -37.68 16.98 -10.94
C PHE A 213 -37.64 17.88 -12.19
N ALA A 214 -36.51 17.90 -12.90
CA ALA A 214 -36.38 18.64 -14.15
C ALA A 214 -37.34 18.14 -15.23
N ASP A 215 -37.67 16.85 -15.23
CA ASP A 215 -38.61 16.30 -16.20
C ASP A 215 -40.05 16.68 -15.89
N GLN A 216 -40.43 16.80 -14.61
CA GLN A 216 -41.75 17.31 -14.22
C GLN A 216 -41.95 18.77 -14.64
N LEU A 217 -40.91 19.61 -14.48
CA LEU A 217 -40.95 20.97 -15.00
C LEU A 217 -41.01 21.00 -16.53
N LEU A 218 -40.27 20.10 -17.20
CA LEU A 218 -40.31 19.99 -18.65
C LEU A 218 -41.71 19.58 -19.15
N GLU A 219 -42.32 18.60 -18.51
CA GLU A 219 -43.68 18.14 -18.79
C GLU A 219 -44.69 19.27 -18.62
N LEU A 220 -44.64 19.98 -17.48
CA LEU A 220 -45.47 21.15 -17.19
C LEU A 220 -45.38 22.21 -18.31
N TRP A 221 -44.17 22.51 -18.80
CA TRP A 221 -43.98 23.51 -19.86
C TRP A 221 -44.38 22.99 -21.24
N LEU A 222 -44.19 21.70 -21.54
CA LEU A 222 -44.62 21.11 -22.80
C LEU A 222 -46.15 21.13 -22.97
N GLU A 223 -46.92 21.09 -21.88
CA GLU A 223 -48.37 21.25 -21.92
C GLU A 223 -48.80 22.63 -22.41
N THR A 224 -47.99 23.67 -22.18
CA THR A 224 -48.26 25.06 -22.63
C THR A 224 -47.91 25.30 -24.09
N ALA A 225 -47.34 24.30 -24.77
CA ALA A 225 -46.88 24.46 -26.15
C ALA A 225 -48.03 24.39 -27.15
N ARG A 226 -48.06 25.31 -28.12
CA ARG A 226 -48.92 25.29 -29.31
C ARG A 226 -48.06 25.65 -30.53
N ASP A 227 -48.16 24.86 -31.60
CA ASP A 227 -47.38 25.06 -32.84
C ASP A 227 -45.87 25.19 -32.59
N GLY A 228 -45.34 24.46 -31.61
CA GLY A 228 -43.93 24.46 -31.21
C GLY A 228 -43.51 25.61 -30.29
N GLN A 229 -44.38 26.58 -30.01
CA GLN A 229 -44.09 27.70 -29.10
C GLN A 229 -44.52 27.39 -27.67
N VAL A 230 -43.57 27.36 -26.73
CA VAL A 230 -43.80 27.16 -25.29
C VAL A 230 -44.38 28.44 -24.66
N GLY A 231 -45.37 28.28 -23.78
CA GLY A 231 -46.08 29.39 -23.15
C GLY A 231 -47.17 30.03 -24.03
N ALA A 232 -47.57 29.37 -25.12
CA ALA A 232 -48.59 29.85 -26.05
C ALA A 232 -50.04 29.60 -25.57
N ARG A 233 -50.23 28.68 -24.61
CA ARG A 233 -51.52 28.41 -23.96
C ARG A 233 -51.34 28.15 -22.47
N THR A 234 -52.39 28.41 -21.69
CA THR A 234 -52.43 28.10 -20.26
C THR A 234 -53.55 27.10 -20.01
N PRO A 235 -53.23 25.79 -19.87
CA PRO A 235 -54.21 24.77 -19.54
C PRO A 235 -54.90 25.04 -18.18
N ALA A 236 -56.12 24.53 -18.01
CA ALA A 236 -56.81 24.60 -16.72
C ALA A 236 -55.98 23.89 -15.62
N GLY A 237 -55.93 24.48 -14.42
CA GLY A 237 -55.17 23.94 -13.28
C GLY A 237 -53.64 23.95 -13.48
N TRP A 238 -53.12 24.65 -14.50
CA TRP A 238 -51.67 24.76 -14.72
C TRP A 238 -50.98 25.56 -13.61
N SER A 239 -51.57 26.68 -13.19
CA SER A 239 -51.01 27.57 -12.15
C SER A 239 -50.85 26.86 -10.81
N ASP A 240 -51.84 26.06 -10.39
CA ASP A 240 -51.79 25.32 -9.12
C ASP A 240 -50.68 24.25 -9.14
N ARG A 241 -50.54 23.53 -10.25
CA ARG A 241 -49.45 22.55 -10.43
C ARG A 241 -48.08 23.21 -10.50
N ALA A 242 -47.99 24.38 -11.14
CA ALA A 242 -46.77 25.18 -11.19
C ALA A 242 -46.34 25.62 -9.78
N ALA A 243 -47.28 26.14 -8.97
CA ALA A 243 -47.03 26.53 -7.58
C ALA A 243 -46.59 25.33 -6.73
N ALA A 244 -47.25 24.18 -6.87
CA ALA A 244 -46.87 22.96 -6.16
C ALA A 244 -45.44 22.48 -6.51
N LEU A 245 -45.00 22.65 -7.76
CA LEU A 245 -43.64 22.30 -8.18
C LEU A 245 -42.59 23.28 -7.66
N VAL A 246 -42.91 24.58 -7.53
CA VAL A 246 -42.03 25.57 -6.88
C VAL A 246 -41.85 25.24 -5.40
N GLU A 247 -42.93 24.96 -4.67
CA GLU A 247 -42.84 24.53 -3.27
C GLU A 247 -42.03 23.23 -3.10
N ARG A 248 -42.22 22.27 -4.02
CA ARG A 248 -41.42 21.05 -4.04
C ARG A 248 -39.93 21.35 -4.28
N TYR A 249 -39.59 22.28 -5.17
CA TYR A 249 -38.21 22.69 -5.39
C TYR A 249 -37.55 23.17 -4.09
N HIS A 250 -38.22 24.05 -3.33
CA HIS A 250 -37.67 24.58 -2.08
C HIS A 250 -37.40 23.47 -1.05
N ARG A 251 -38.34 22.52 -0.91
CA ARG A 251 -38.13 21.33 -0.06
C ARG A 251 -36.95 20.47 -0.52
N LEU A 252 -36.86 20.18 -1.82
CA LEU A 252 -35.75 19.39 -2.37
C LEU A 252 -34.41 20.11 -2.20
N ALA A 253 -34.35 21.43 -2.43
CA ALA A 253 -33.13 22.23 -2.31
C ALA A 253 -32.61 22.29 -0.87
N ALA A 254 -33.51 22.27 0.12
CA ALA A 254 -33.15 22.19 1.53
C ALA A 254 -32.64 20.80 1.92
N ALA A 255 -33.31 19.73 1.45
CA ALA A 255 -32.97 18.35 1.80
C ALA A 255 -31.73 17.79 1.06
N HIS A 256 -31.40 18.34 -0.11
CA HIS A 256 -30.41 17.78 -1.03
C HIS A 256 -29.36 18.83 -1.42
N PRO A 257 -28.30 19.01 -0.60
CA PRO A 257 -27.34 20.10 -0.76
C PRO A 257 -26.13 19.79 -1.67
N HIS A 258 -25.92 18.53 -2.08
CA HIS A 258 -24.65 18.12 -2.71
C HIS A 258 -24.53 18.58 -4.18
N CYS A 259 -25.63 18.61 -4.94
CA CYS A 259 -25.61 19.00 -6.35
C CYS A 259 -25.96 20.48 -6.53
N GLY A 260 -24.98 21.34 -6.76
CA GLY A 260 -25.23 22.78 -6.99
C GLY A 260 -25.75 23.19 -8.38
N LYS A 261 -25.93 22.26 -9.34
CA LYS A 261 -26.22 22.63 -10.74
C LYS A 261 -27.57 23.33 -10.91
N HIS A 262 -28.58 22.95 -10.13
CA HIS A 262 -29.93 23.53 -10.19
C HIS A 262 -29.98 25.02 -9.80
N ARG A 263 -28.93 25.57 -9.16
CA ARG A 263 -28.81 26.99 -8.79
C ARG A 263 -28.15 27.85 -9.87
N ARG A 264 -27.51 27.24 -10.87
CA ARG A 264 -26.72 27.97 -11.86
C ARG A 264 -27.63 28.56 -12.94
N PRO A 265 -27.68 29.89 -13.15
CA PRO A 265 -28.67 30.52 -14.04
C PRO A 265 -28.63 30.07 -15.51
N LYS A 266 -27.50 29.51 -15.96
CA LYS A 266 -27.31 29.04 -17.34
C LYS A 266 -27.69 27.57 -17.55
N GLU A 267 -28.04 26.83 -16.50
CA GLU A 267 -28.44 25.43 -16.61
C GLU A 267 -29.94 25.34 -16.91
N ASN A 268 -30.36 24.39 -17.77
CA ASN A 268 -31.75 24.28 -18.23
C ASN A 268 -32.75 24.18 -17.07
N LEU A 269 -32.43 23.42 -16.02
CA LEU A 269 -33.30 23.30 -14.84
C LEU A 269 -33.51 24.66 -14.13
N ALA A 270 -32.45 25.47 -13.99
CA ALA A 270 -32.57 26.77 -13.35
C ALA A 270 -33.43 27.73 -14.19
N ILE A 271 -33.32 27.65 -15.53
CA ILE A 271 -34.12 28.42 -16.48
C ILE A 271 -35.61 28.04 -16.37
N LEU A 272 -35.94 26.74 -16.43
CA LEU A 272 -37.32 26.27 -16.31
C LEU A 272 -37.93 26.66 -14.96
N ARG A 273 -37.18 26.47 -13.86
CA ARG A 273 -37.61 26.86 -12.52
C ARG A 273 -37.88 28.37 -12.41
N ALA A 274 -36.94 29.20 -12.85
CA ALA A 274 -37.09 30.65 -12.77
C ALA A 274 -38.30 31.14 -13.59
N ALA A 275 -38.52 30.56 -14.78
CA ALA A 275 -39.72 30.87 -15.55
C ALA A 275 -41.01 30.45 -14.83
N THR A 276 -41.01 29.30 -14.16
CA THR A 276 -42.16 28.84 -13.36
C THR A 276 -42.41 29.75 -12.16
N GLU A 277 -41.36 30.20 -11.45
CA GLU A 277 -41.46 31.15 -10.33
C GLU A 277 -42.07 32.50 -10.77
N GLU A 278 -41.64 33.04 -11.91
CA GLU A 278 -42.22 34.26 -12.49
C GLU A 278 -43.70 34.09 -12.86
N ALA A 279 -44.04 32.96 -13.49
CA ALA A 279 -45.41 32.65 -13.88
C ALA A 279 -46.34 32.47 -12.68
N VAL A 280 -45.89 31.79 -11.63
CA VAL A 280 -46.62 31.62 -10.36
C VAL A 280 -46.83 32.95 -9.65
N ALA A 281 -45.87 33.87 -9.74
CA ALA A 281 -45.99 35.22 -9.19
C ALA A 281 -46.86 36.16 -10.05
N GLY A 282 -47.47 35.67 -11.14
CA GLY A 282 -48.31 36.46 -12.04
C GLY A 282 -47.53 37.49 -12.88
N ARG A 283 -46.19 37.37 -12.96
CA ARG A 283 -45.34 38.29 -13.72
C ARG A 283 -45.15 37.79 -15.16
N PRO A 284 -45.28 38.65 -16.18
CA PRO A 284 -45.06 38.23 -17.56
C PRO A 284 -43.57 37.95 -17.81
N LEU A 285 -43.27 36.83 -18.48
CA LEU A 285 -41.90 36.50 -18.86
C LEU A 285 -41.35 37.53 -19.86
N SER A 286 -40.16 38.08 -19.57
CA SER A 286 -39.44 38.95 -20.50
C SER A 286 -39.12 38.24 -21.82
N PRO A 287 -38.94 38.96 -22.94
CA PRO A 287 -38.60 38.35 -24.24
C PRO A 287 -37.37 37.44 -24.17
N ARG A 288 -36.35 37.86 -23.39
CA ARG A 288 -35.15 37.06 -23.14
C ARG A 288 -35.46 35.78 -22.37
N ALA A 289 -36.26 35.86 -21.31
CA ALA A 289 -36.63 34.69 -20.50
C ALA A 289 -37.43 33.67 -21.33
N ARG A 290 -38.34 34.14 -22.19
CA ARG A 290 -39.11 33.30 -23.11
C ARG A 290 -38.21 32.58 -24.12
N GLY A 291 -37.25 33.28 -24.73
CA GLY A 291 -36.28 32.67 -25.65
C GLY A 291 -35.38 31.62 -24.97
N LEU A 292 -34.94 31.89 -23.73
CA LEU A 292 -34.17 30.93 -22.93
C LEU A 292 -35.00 29.70 -22.55
N LEU A 293 -36.26 29.89 -22.17
CA LEU A 293 -37.20 28.82 -21.85
C LEU A 293 -37.42 27.90 -23.07
N GLN A 294 -37.73 28.47 -24.23
CA GLN A 294 -37.89 27.70 -25.47
C GLN A 294 -36.63 26.89 -25.77
N HIS A 295 -35.46 27.53 -25.75
CA HIS A 295 -34.19 26.86 -25.99
C HIS A 295 -33.91 25.73 -24.99
N ALA A 296 -34.22 25.93 -23.71
CA ALA A 296 -34.01 24.94 -22.67
C ALA A 296 -34.93 23.72 -22.88
N VAL A 297 -36.21 23.94 -23.22
CA VAL A 297 -37.18 22.88 -23.53
C VAL A 297 -36.72 22.08 -24.75
N ASP A 298 -36.42 22.75 -25.88
CA ASP A 298 -35.98 22.09 -27.12
C ASP A 298 -34.71 21.27 -26.90
N SER A 299 -33.75 21.85 -26.16
CA SER A 299 -32.49 21.19 -25.84
C SER A 299 -32.68 19.95 -24.94
N MET A 300 -33.61 20.01 -23.98
CA MET A 300 -33.94 18.87 -23.12
C MET A 300 -34.65 17.77 -23.90
N VAL A 301 -35.67 18.09 -24.69
CA VAL A 301 -36.40 17.12 -25.53
C VAL A 301 -35.45 16.44 -26.51
N ARG A 302 -34.64 17.21 -27.24
CA ARG A 302 -33.66 16.66 -28.19
C ARG A 302 -32.65 15.73 -27.53
N ARG A 303 -32.22 16.02 -26.29
CA ARG A 303 -31.17 15.26 -25.60
C ARG A 303 -31.70 14.06 -24.82
N ARG A 304 -32.91 14.15 -24.26
CA ARG A 304 -33.44 13.18 -23.29
C ARG A 304 -34.64 12.38 -23.83
N GLY A 305 -35.25 12.81 -24.93
CA GLY A 305 -36.58 12.38 -25.33
C GLY A 305 -37.67 13.21 -24.64
N ARG A 306 -38.89 13.13 -25.16
CA ARG A 306 -40.06 13.75 -24.52
C ARG A 306 -40.41 12.95 -23.26
N PRO A 307 -40.72 13.60 -22.11
CA PRO A 307 -41.22 12.88 -20.94
C PRO A 307 -42.38 11.93 -21.33
N GLY A 308 -42.31 10.69 -20.87
CA GLY A 308 -43.27 9.64 -21.21
C GLY A 308 -42.98 8.86 -22.49
N SER A 309 -41.95 9.23 -23.27
CA SER A 309 -41.53 8.42 -24.43
C SER A 309 -40.71 7.18 -24.01
N PRO A 310 -40.67 6.11 -24.84
CA PRO A 310 -39.86 4.93 -24.54
C PRO A 310 -38.37 5.24 -24.36
N GLU A 311 -37.81 6.17 -25.13
CA GLU A 311 -36.40 6.57 -25.04
C GLU A 311 -36.10 7.27 -23.71
N HIS A 312 -37.04 8.10 -23.25
CA HIS A 312 -36.96 8.81 -21.98
C HIS A 312 -37.07 7.85 -20.79
N ALA A 313 -38.01 6.91 -20.83
CA ALA A 313 -38.15 5.86 -19.82
C ALA A 313 -36.87 5.01 -19.72
N ALA A 314 -36.32 4.57 -20.84
CA ALA A 314 -35.07 3.81 -20.88
C ALA A 314 -33.87 4.61 -20.35
N LEU A 315 -33.84 5.93 -20.59
CA LEU A 315 -32.83 6.81 -20.00
C LEU A 315 -32.96 6.88 -18.47
N ARG A 316 -34.18 7.01 -17.96
CA ARG A 316 -34.47 7.08 -16.51
C ARG A 316 -34.11 5.80 -15.79
N GLU A 317 -34.46 4.66 -16.38
CA GLU A 317 -34.12 3.35 -15.85
C GLU A 317 -32.61 3.18 -15.71
N ARG A 318 -31.84 3.52 -16.75
CA ARG A 318 -30.36 3.49 -16.68
C ARG A 318 -29.81 4.42 -15.60
N GLN A 319 -30.30 5.66 -15.51
CA GLN A 319 -29.84 6.61 -14.50
C GLN A 319 -30.19 6.19 -13.07
N SER A 320 -31.35 5.57 -12.88
CA SER A 320 -31.76 5.00 -11.61
C SER A 320 -30.85 3.83 -11.21
N ALA A 321 -30.56 2.92 -12.14
CA ALA A 321 -29.64 1.81 -11.92
C ALA A 321 -28.22 2.29 -11.56
N ASP A 322 -27.70 3.31 -12.27
CA ASP A 322 -26.40 3.91 -11.98
C ASP A 322 -26.36 4.54 -10.57
N ALA A 323 -27.45 5.20 -10.15
CA ALA A 323 -27.51 5.87 -8.86
C ALA A 323 -27.77 4.92 -7.68
N ALA A 324 -28.47 3.79 -7.92
CA ALA A 324 -28.72 2.74 -6.92
C ALA A 324 -27.45 1.98 -6.51
N GLY A 325 -26.35 2.12 -7.28
CA GLY A 325 -25.07 1.50 -6.96
C GLY A 325 -24.50 1.96 -5.60
N PRO A 326 -24.00 1.04 -4.76
CA PRO A 326 -23.42 1.40 -3.47
C PRO A 326 -22.14 2.21 -3.64
N MET A 327 -21.92 3.18 -2.75
CA MET A 327 -20.71 3.99 -2.77
C MET A 327 -19.46 3.16 -2.39
N LEU A 328 -18.31 3.45 -3.00
CA LEU A 328 -17.07 2.72 -2.70
C LEU A 328 -16.66 2.78 -1.22
N HIS A 329 -16.97 3.88 -0.53
CA HIS A 329 -16.60 4.03 0.88
C HIS A 329 -17.48 3.16 1.80
N THR A 330 -18.77 2.95 1.47
CA THR A 330 -19.64 2.05 2.25
C THR A 330 -19.24 0.59 2.04
N LEU A 331 -18.95 0.18 0.81
CA LEU A 331 -18.37 -1.14 0.52
C LEU A 331 -17.03 -1.36 1.25
N ALA A 332 -16.17 -0.35 1.30
CA ALA A 332 -14.89 -0.44 1.99
C ALA A 332 -15.06 -0.65 3.50
N ARG A 333 -16.09 -0.05 4.13
CA ARG A 333 -16.38 -0.21 5.55
C ARG A 333 -16.76 -1.66 5.91
N VAL A 334 -17.51 -2.34 5.05
CA VAL A 334 -17.79 -3.78 5.21
C VAL A 334 -16.50 -4.60 5.18
N VAL A 335 -15.66 -4.36 4.17
CA VAL A 335 -14.37 -5.07 4.05
C VAL A 335 -13.42 -4.77 5.21
N VAL A 336 -13.45 -3.55 5.77
CA VAL A 336 -12.68 -3.19 6.97
C VAL A 336 -13.09 -4.05 8.17
N ASN A 337 -14.39 -4.28 8.37
CA ASN A 337 -14.89 -5.14 9.43
C ASN A 337 -14.51 -6.61 9.20
N ARG A 338 -14.60 -7.11 7.97
CA ARG A 338 -14.12 -8.47 7.63
C ARG A 338 -12.63 -8.65 7.90
N LEU A 339 -11.81 -7.64 7.58
CA LEU A 339 -10.37 -7.67 7.86
C LEU A 339 -10.02 -7.56 9.34
N ALA A 340 -10.94 -7.10 10.20
CA ALA A 340 -10.68 -6.96 11.64
C ALA A 340 -10.61 -8.31 12.37
N VAL A 341 -11.13 -9.38 11.76
CA VAL A 341 -11.05 -10.75 12.30
C VAL A 341 -9.63 -11.32 12.20
N PHE A 342 -8.81 -10.81 11.29
CA PHE A 342 -7.44 -11.29 11.08
C PHE A 342 -6.45 -10.56 11.97
N PRO A 343 -5.42 -11.25 12.51
CA PRO A 343 -4.32 -10.60 13.20
C PRO A 343 -3.68 -9.51 12.32
N PRO A 344 -3.45 -8.30 12.85
CA PRO A 344 -3.08 -7.13 12.04
C PRO A 344 -1.68 -7.25 11.40
N GLY A 345 -0.82 -8.11 11.93
CA GLY A 345 0.54 -8.37 11.43
C GLY A 345 0.62 -9.41 10.31
N CYS A 346 -0.44 -10.17 10.06
CA CYS A 346 -0.43 -11.32 9.14
C CYS A 346 -0.99 -10.99 7.76
N GLY A 347 -0.70 -11.84 6.77
CA GLY A 347 -1.46 -11.87 5.52
C GLY A 347 -2.80 -12.62 5.66
N ILE A 348 -3.61 -12.63 4.61
CA ILE A 348 -4.88 -13.38 4.54
C ILE A 348 -4.72 -14.61 3.64
N ARG A 349 -5.35 -15.73 3.98
CA ARG A 349 -5.28 -16.97 3.17
C ARG A 349 -6.21 -16.98 1.97
N SER A 350 -7.29 -16.20 2.02
CA SER A 350 -8.27 -16.11 0.93
C SER A 350 -8.74 -14.68 0.73
N VAL A 351 -8.59 -14.18 -0.49
CA VAL A 351 -9.11 -12.86 -0.88
C VAL A 351 -10.63 -12.93 -1.05
N GLU A 352 -11.14 -14.07 -1.50
CA GLU A 352 -12.55 -14.34 -1.76
C GLU A 352 -13.34 -14.36 -0.45
N ALA A 353 -12.81 -14.95 0.61
CA ALA A 353 -13.43 -14.92 1.94
C ALA A 353 -13.67 -13.48 2.44
N VAL A 354 -12.76 -12.56 2.11
CA VAL A 354 -12.87 -11.15 2.50
C VAL A 354 -13.69 -10.34 1.48
N THR A 355 -13.66 -10.70 0.20
CA THR A 355 -14.25 -9.91 -0.90
C THR A 355 -15.52 -10.52 -1.49
N GLY A 356 -16.09 -11.54 -0.87
CA GLY A 356 -17.34 -12.16 -1.26
C GLY A 356 -18.53 -11.17 -1.23
N PRO A 357 -19.69 -11.57 -1.79
CA PRO A 357 -20.88 -10.73 -1.78
C PRO A 357 -21.27 -10.25 -0.37
N ILE A 358 -21.98 -9.13 -0.29
CA ILE A 358 -22.51 -8.60 0.98
C ILE A 358 -23.58 -9.56 1.52
N THR A 359 -23.45 -9.96 2.78
CA THR A 359 -24.41 -10.85 3.47
C THR A 359 -25.65 -10.07 3.94
N PRO A 360 -26.77 -10.76 4.24
CA PRO A 360 -27.96 -10.11 4.80
C PRO A 360 -27.68 -9.36 6.12
N GLU A 361 -26.86 -9.93 6.99
CA GLU A 361 -26.46 -9.30 8.27
C GLU A 361 -25.66 -8.01 8.04
N GLU A 362 -24.73 -8.04 7.07
CA GLU A 362 -23.95 -6.85 6.72
C GLU A 362 -24.81 -5.77 6.06
N ALA A 363 -25.82 -6.16 5.29
CA ALA A 363 -26.73 -5.22 4.66
C ALA A 363 -27.49 -4.38 5.70
N ALA A 364 -27.88 -4.99 6.83
CA ALA A 364 -28.66 -4.34 7.89
C ALA A 364 -27.97 -3.12 8.51
N TRP A 365 -26.65 -3.16 8.72
CA TRP A 365 -25.91 -2.04 9.34
C TRP A 365 -25.14 -1.18 8.34
N SER A 366 -24.76 -1.73 7.18
CA SER A 366 -23.89 -1.02 6.24
C SER A 366 -24.64 -0.07 5.30
N GLY A 367 -25.94 -0.29 5.09
CA GLY A 367 -26.75 0.41 4.09
C GLY A 367 -26.46 -0.02 2.64
N VAL A 368 -25.73 -1.13 2.45
CA VAL A 368 -25.44 -1.72 1.14
C VAL A 368 -26.39 -2.91 0.91
N PRO A 369 -27.00 -3.06 -0.27
CA PRO A 369 -27.88 -4.20 -0.55
C PRO A 369 -27.19 -5.55 -0.40
N ALA A 370 -27.90 -6.53 0.17
CA ALA A 370 -27.44 -7.91 0.20
C ALA A 370 -27.17 -8.45 -1.22
N GLY A 371 -26.14 -9.27 -1.38
CA GLY A 371 -25.68 -9.78 -2.67
C GLY A 371 -24.85 -8.80 -3.49
N ALA A 372 -24.71 -7.53 -3.07
CA ALA A 372 -23.83 -6.58 -3.75
C ALA A 372 -22.38 -7.10 -3.79
N ARG A 373 -21.71 -6.93 -4.93
CA ARG A 373 -20.32 -7.37 -5.11
C ARG A 373 -19.34 -6.28 -4.66
N ILE A 374 -18.24 -6.69 -4.03
CA ILE A 374 -17.15 -5.77 -3.67
C ILE A 374 -16.47 -5.26 -4.94
N ALA A 375 -16.36 -3.94 -5.08
CA ALA A 375 -15.77 -3.30 -6.26
C ALA A 375 -14.26 -3.59 -6.39
N GLU A 376 -13.76 -3.75 -7.63
CA GLU A 376 -12.36 -4.10 -7.91
C GLU A 376 -11.30 -3.17 -7.26
N PRO A 377 -11.50 -1.84 -7.14
CA PRO A 377 -10.56 -0.97 -6.43
C PRO A 377 -10.39 -1.32 -4.94
N ILE A 378 -11.36 -1.99 -4.33
CA ILE A 378 -11.29 -2.50 -2.95
C ILE A 378 -10.65 -3.89 -2.97
N ARG A 379 -11.09 -4.78 -3.87
CA ARG A 379 -10.51 -6.13 -4.03
C ARG A 379 -9.01 -6.08 -4.27
N ARG A 380 -8.53 -5.13 -5.07
CA ARG A 380 -7.09 -4.93 -5.34
C ARG A 380 -6.29 -4.56 -4.09
N VAL A 381 -6.89 -3.85 -3.14
CA VAL A 381 -6.23 -3.56 -1.85
C VAL A 381 -6.14 -4.81 -1.00
N VAL A 382 -7.23 -5.58 -0.93
CA VAL A 382 -7.27 -6.85 -0.19
C VAL A 382 -6.30 -7.88 -0.78
N ARG A 383 -6.20 -7.98 -2.12
CA ARG A 383 -5.29 -8.89 -2.82
C ARG A 383 -3.81 -8.71 -2.43
N ARG A 384 -3.41 -7.49 -2.07
CA ARG A 384 -2.02 -7.21 -1.61
C ARG A 384 -1.70 -7.85 -0.26
N ALA A 385 -2.73 -8.21 0.50
CA ALA A 385 -2.58 -8.91 1.76
C ALA A 385 -2.59 -10.44 1.61
N LEU A 386 -2.75 -10.98 0.39
CA LEU A 386 -2.72 -12.43 0.18
C LEU A 386 -1.38 -13.01 0.69
N ALA A 387 -1.50 -14.02 1.54
CA ALA A 387 -0.40 -14.84 2.00
C ALA A 387 -0.23 -16.04 1.04
N GLY A 388 1.01 -16.28 0.62
CA GLY A 388 1.36 -17.41 -0.24
C GLY A 388 2.86 -17.52 -0.42
N THR A 389 3.31 -18.56 -1.12
CA THR A 389 4.69 -18.65 -1.59
C THR A 389 4.96 -17.54 -2.61
N VAL A 390 6.23 -17.16 -2.78
CA VAL A 390 6.58 -16.10 -3.75
C VAL A 390 6.10 -16.43 -5.17
N ALA A 391 6.18 -17.71 -5.59
CA ALA A 391 5.68 -18.16 -6.88
C ALA A 391 4.17 -17.92 -7.04
N GLU A 392 3.37 -18.30 -6.03
CA GLU A 392 1.91 -18.06 -6.02
C GLU A 392 1.59 -16.57 -6.05
N LEU A 393 2.36 -15.75 -5.33
CA LEU A 393 2.14 -14.30 -5.29
C LEU A 393 2.54 -13.59 -6.60
N ILE A 394 3.53 -14.10 -7.33
CA ILE A 394 3.86 -13.64 -8.68
C ILE A 394 2.72 -14.01 -9.64
N ALA A 395 2.28 -15.28 -9.63
CA ALA A 395 1.17 -15.75 -10.47
C ALA A 395 -0.14 -15.00 -10.19
N ALA A 396 -0.40 -14.64 -8.93
CA ALA A 396 -1.56 -13.84 -8.52
C ALA A 396 -1.42 -12.33 -8.80
N GLY A 397 -0.30 -11.87 -9.36
CA GLY A 397 -0.02 -10.45 -9.64
C GLY A 397 0.13 -9.58 -8.38
N VAL A 398 0.37 -10.19 -7.22
CA VAL A 398 0.61 -9.51 -5.94
C VAL A 398 2.01 -8.92 -5.90
N VAL A 399 2.97 -9.62 -6.50
CA VAL A 399 4.37 -9.22 -6.71
C VAL A 399 4.55 -8.82 -8.18
N PRO A 400 4.24 -7.56 -8.57
CA PRO A 400 4.24 -7.15 -9.97
C PRO A 400 5.63 -6.76 -10.51
N SER A 401 6.68 -6.73 -9.67
CA SER A 401 8.01 -6.31 -10.10
C SER A 401 9.13 -6.89 -9.24
N ALA A 402 10.36 -6.88 -9.75
CA ALA A 402 11.56 -7.31 -9.05
C ALA A 402 11.82 -6.49 -7.77
N GLU A 403 11.44 -5.21 -7.71
CA GLU A 403 11.53 -4.39 -6.49
C GLU A 403 10.54 -4.83 -5.42
N VAL A 404 9.37 -5.34 -5.83
CA VAL A 404 8.42 -5.92 -4.88
C VAL A 404 8.95 -7.27 -4.39
N LEU A 405 9.50 -8.08 -5.28
CA LEU A 405 10.17 -9.34 -4.92
C LEU A 405 11.29 -9.08 -3.91
N ALA A 406 12.15 -8.10 -4.15
CA ALA A 406 13.28 -7.74 -3.28
C ALA A 406 12.87 -7.43 -1.83
N ARG A 407 11.62 -7.01 -1.58
CA ARG A 407 11.09 -6.78 -0.22
C ARG A 407 10.66 -8.06 0.49
N LEU A 408 10.40 -9.14 -0.25
CA LEU A 408 9.95 -10.42 0.28
C LEU A 408 11.11 -11.42 0.44
N VAL A 409 12.18 -11.26 -0.34
CA VAL A 409 13.37 -12.13 -0.30
C VAL A 409 14.02 -12.28 1.08
N PRO A 410 14.14 -11.23 1.93
CA PRO A 410 14.71 -11.39 3.26
C PRO A 410 14.08 -12.50 4.11
N GLN A 411 12.80 -12.82 3.89
CA GLN A 411 12.14 -13.91 4.61
C GLN A 411 12.64 -15.29 4.16
N ILE A 412 12.91 -15.47 2.87
CA ILE A 412 13.48 -16.71 2.29
C ILE A 412 14.94 -16.84 2.72
N ALA A 413 15.71 -15.77 2.58
CA ALA A 413 17.12 -15.75 2.96
C ALA A 413 17.30 -16.03 4.46
N ALA A 414 16.44 -15.47 5.31
CA ALA A 414 16.43 -15.74 6.75
C ALA A 414 16.30 -17.23 7.08
N THR A 415 15.39 -17.95 6.42
CA THR A 415 15.18 -19.39 6.64
C THR A 415 16.41 -20.19 6.21
N ALA A 416 16.99 -19.87 5.05
CA ALA A 416 18.18 -20.54 4.54
C ALA A 416 19.42 -20.30 5.43
N THR A 417 19.64 -19.06 5.88
CA THR A 417 20.73 -18.72 6.79
C THR A 417 20.55 -19.39 8.16
N ALA A 418 19.31 -19.44 8.66
CA ALA A 418 19.01 -20.10 9.92
C ALA A 418 19.14 -21.63 9.85
N ALA A 419 19.05 -22.25 8.67
CA ALA A 419 19.12 -23.71 8.52
C ALA A 419 20.42 -24.33 9.07
N SER A 420 21.48 -23.52 9.26
CA SER A 420 22.73 -23.96 9.87
C SER A 420 22.65 -24.27 11.36
N TYR A 421 21.60 -23.83 12.08
CA TYR A 421 21.45 -24.10 13.50
C TYR A 421 20.65 -25.40 13.74
N PRO A 422 21.14 -26.34 14.57
CA PRO A 422 20.46 -27.61 14.82
C PRO A 422 19.25 -27.46 15.76
N ASP A 423 19.27 -26.50 16.68
CA ASP A 423 18.16 -26.21 17.59
C ASP A 423 17.06 -25.39 16.90
N GLU A 424 15.80 -25.84 17.01
CA GLU A 424 14.66 -25.22 16.32
C GLU A 424 14.35 -23.81 16.83
N ALA A 425 14.45 -23.59 18.14
CA ALA A 425 14.16 -22.30 18.72
C ALA A 425 15.19 -21.25 18.29
N LEU A 426 16.47 -21.62 18.23
CA LEU A 426 17.53 -20.76 17.70
C LEU A 426 17.40 -20.51 16.20
N ARG A 427 16.95 -21.50 15.41
CA ARG A 427 16.63 -21.28 13.99
C ARG A 427 15.57 -20.20 13.84
N SER A 428 14.48 -20.32 14.59
CA SER A 428 13.37 -19.37 14.56
C SER A 428 13.81 -17.97 14.99
N LEU A 429 14.58 -17.87 16.08
CA LEU A 429 15.11 -16.59 16.58
C LEU A 429 16.08 -15.94 15.58
N THR A 430 16.97 -16.74 14.99
CA THR A 430 17.92 -16.26 13.97
C THR A 430 17.21 -15.77 12.73
N ALA A 431 16.20 -16.50 12.25
CA ALA A 431 15.39 -16.09 11.11
C ALA A 431 14.63 -14.78 11.41
N ALA A 432 14.06 -14.64 12.61
CA ALA A 432 13.39 -13.40 13.04
C ALA A 432 14.38 -12.21 13.11
N THR A 433 15.57 -12.44 13.68
CA THR A 433 16.65 -11.44 13.78
C THR A 433 17.10 -10.98 12.40
N TYR A 434 17.31 -11.91 11.46
CA TYR A 434 17.69 -11.61 10.08
C TYR A 434 16.65 -10.70 9.40
N ARG A 435 15.36 -11.04 9.53
CA ARG A 435 14.27 -10.25 8.94
C ARG A 435 14.23 -8.83 9.50
N ALA A 436 14.29 -8.69 10.82
CA ALA A 436 14.34 -7.38 11.49
C ALA A 436 15.54 -6.54 11.01
N PHE A 437 16.69 -7.20 10.87
CA PHE A 437 17.92 -6.59 10.37
C PHE A 437 17.90 -6.22 8.88
N ARG A 438 17.10 -6.86 8.04
CA ARG A 438 16.94 -6.42 6.64
C ARG A 438 15.92 -5.29 6.49
N ASN A 439 15.01 -5.15 7.44
CA ASN A 439 13.96 -4.12 7.43
C ASN A 439 14.40 -2.73 7.92
N ARG A 440 15.60 -2.62 8.51
CA ARG A 440 16.18 -1.33 8.92
C ARG A 440 16.52 -0.46 7.72
N ARG A 441 16.41 0.84 7.93
CA ARG A 441 16.69 1.85 6.90
C ARG A 441 18.19 2.03 6.73
N SER A 442 18.61 2.21 5.48
CA SER A 442 19.99 2.52 5.16
C SER A 442 20.38 3.93 5.61
N LEU A 443 21.51 4.04 6.29
CA LEU A 443 22.24 5.30 6.54
C LEU A 443 22.88 5.85 5.26
N LEU A 444 22.98 7.17 5.20
CA LEU A 444 23.85 7.88 4.29
C LEU A 444 25.28 7.76 4.80
N LEU A 445 26.07 6.93 4.12
CA LEU A 445 27.49 6.73 4.41
C LEU A 445 28.35 7.46 3.39
N THR A 446 29.49 7.94 3.84
CA THR A 446 30.51 8.57 2.98
C THR A 446 31.85 7.87 3.19
N ASN A 447 32.85 8.20 2.37
CA ASN A 447 34.22 7.67 2.52
C ASN A 447 34.32 6.13 2.46
N LEU A 448 33.43 5.50 1.67
CA LEU A 448 33.38 4.03 1.50
C LEU A 448 33.12 3.26 2.80
N GLU A 449 32.58 3.92 3.83
CA GLU A 449 32.15 3.23 5.04
C GLU A 449 31.03 2.23 4.76
N HIS A 450 30.96 1.18 5.57
CA HIS A 450 29.87 0.20 5.55
C HIS A 450 29.04 0.30 6.83
N GLN A 451 27.74 0.01 6.72
CA GLN A 451 26.88 -0.11 7.89
C GLN A 451 27.20 -1.42 8.62
N VAL A 452 26.85 -1.46 9.90
CA VAL A 452 26.96 -2.67 10.71
C VAL A 452 26.32 -3.86 10.01
N ARG A 453 27.08 -4.95 9.89
CA ARG A 453 26.71 -6.23 9.30
C ARG A 453 26.04 -7.14 10.35
N LEU A 454 25.41 -8.21 9.89
CA LEU A 454 24.57 -9.04 10.75
C LEU A 454 25.43 -9.80 11.76
N ASP A 455 26.57 -10.29 11.29
CA ASP A 455 27.63 -10.96 12.04
C ASP A 455 28.40 -10.02 12.98
N GLU A 456 28.15 -8.71 12.93
CA GLU A 456 28.71 -7.75 13.90
C GLU A 456 27.79 -7.52 15.11
N LEU A 457 26.55 -8.02 15.08
CA LEU A 457 25.62 -7.88 16.20
C LEU A 457 26.04 -8.77 17.39
N PRO A 458 26.02 -8.25 18.64
CA PRO A 458 26.48 -9.00 19.81
C PRO A 458 25.80 -10.37 19.98
N TRP A 459 24.47 -10.42 19.88
CA TRP A 459 23.70 -11.65 20.04
C TRP A 459 23.86 -12.62 18.86
N VAL A 460 24.14 -12.13 17.64
CA VAL A 460 24.44 -13.01 16.50
C VAL A 460 25.84 -13.61 16.63
N ARG A 461 26.81 -12.81 17.09
CA ARG A 461 28.18 -13.30 17.38
C ARG A 461 28.19 -14.33 18.49
N ALA A 462 27.42 -14.11 19.55
CA ALA A 462 27.34 -15.02 20.70
C ALA A 462 26.89 -16.43 20.31
N VAL A 463 25.99 -16.55 19.32
CA VAL A 463 25.50 -17.86 18.86
C VAL A 463 26.26 -18.42 17.66
N ALA A 464 27.21 -17.69 17.08
CA ALA A 464 27.87 -18.08 15.84
C ALA A 464 28.62 -19.43 15.95
N GLY A 465 29.13 -19.78 17.14
CA GLY A 465 29.80 -21.05 17.41
C GLY A 465 28.86 -22.26 17.45
N HIS A 466 27.55 -22.04 17.54
CA HIS A 466 26.51 -23.09 17.60
C HIS A 466 25.98 -23.49 16.22
N ARG A 467 26.62 -23.00 15.15
CA ARG A 467 26.31 -23.38 13.76
C ARG A 467 26.89 -24.75 13.46
N SER A 468 26.10 -25.58 12.80
CA SER A 468 26.55 -26.87 12.29
C SER A 468 27.33 -26.70 10.97
N ALA A 469 28.50 -27.33 10.89
CA ALA A 469 29.31 -27.41 9.67
C ALA A 469 28.86 -28.52 8.69
N LEU A 470 27.71 -29.15 8.94
CA LEU A 470 27.21 -30.25 8.10
C LEU A 470 26.90 -29.78 6.67
N ALA A 471 27.26 -30.60 5.67
CA ALA A 471 27.08 -30.31 4.24
C ALA A 471 25.63 -29.92 3.82
N GLY A 472 24.61 -30.30 4.61
CA GLY A 472 23.20 -29.95 4.36
C GLY A 472 22.87 -28.45 4.52
N THR A 473 23.69 -27.68 5.23
CA THR A 473 23.46 -26.26 5.49
C THR A 473 23.74 -25.41 4.25
N HIS A 474 24.86 -25.67 3.57
CA HIS A 474 25.19 -25.08 2.27
C HIS A 474 24.17 -25.44 1.18
N ALA A 475 23.61 -26.65 1.24
CA ALA A 475 22.59 -27.10 0.28
C ALA A 475 21.29 -26.28 0.38
N SER A 476 20.86 -25.90 1.58
CA SER A 476 19.69 -25.03 1.78
C SER A 476 19.92 -23.64 1.18
N ALA A 477 21.07 -23.02 1.44
CA ALA A 477 21.44 -21.73 0.87
C ALA A 477 21.56 -21.78 -0.67
N THR A 478 22.14 -22.86 -1.21
CA THR A 478 22.24 -23.10 -2.66
C THR A 478 20.86 -23.22 -3.31
N SER A 479 19.96 -23.97 -2.69
CA SER A 479 18.59 -24.15 -3.17
C SER A 479 17.80 -22.83 -3.15
N ALA A 480 17.92 -22.05 -2.06
CA ALA A 480 17.32 -20.72 -1.96
C ALA A 480 17.89 -19.74 -3.00
N LEU A 481 19.21 -19.74 -3.22
CA LEU A 481 19.87 -18.92 -4.22
C LEU A 481 19.36 -19.24 -5.63
N ARG A 482 19.33 -20.53 -6.00
CA ARG A 482 18.85 -20.99 -7.31
C ARG A 482 17.38 -20.60 -7.51
N ARG A 483 16.52 -20.91 -6.53
CA ARG A 483 15.09 -20.62 -6.59
C ARG A 483 14.81 -19.12 -6.74
N LEU A 484 15.55 -18.27 -6.03
CA LEU A 484 15.40 -16.81 -6.17
C LEU A 484 15.87 -16.29 -7.52
N GLY A 485 16.95 -16.87 -8.07
CA GLY A 485 17.40 -16.60 -9.43
C GLY A 485 16.34 -16.98 -10.47
N GLU A 486 15.78 -18.19 -10.37
CA GLU A 486 14.69 -18.67 -11.23
C GLU A 486 13.46 -17.74 -11.13
N LEU A 487 13.00 -17.42 -9.91
CA LEU A 487 11.87 -16.51 -9.70
C LEU A 487 12.09 -15.11 -10.29
N ALA A 488 13.32 -14.60 -10.23
CA ALA A 488 13.66 -13.30 -10.81
C ALA A 488 13.67 -13.35 -12.34
N LEU A 489 14.25 -14.40 -12.93
CA LEU A 489 14.34 -14.58 -14.38
C LEU A 489 12.97 -14.89 -15.02
N ASP A 490 12.19 -15.78 -14.42
CA ASP A 490 10.88 -16.19 -14.93
C ASP A 490 9.83 -15.10 -14.72
N GLY A 491 9.83 -14.48 -13.54
CA GLY A 491 8.84 -13.47 -13.18
C GLY A 491 9.09 -12.11 -13.82
N PHE A 492 10.37 -11.74 -14.00
CA PHE A 492 10.78 -10.39 -14.42
C PHE A 492 11.88 -10.42 -15.48
N PRO A 493 11.66 -11.09 -16.63
CA PRO A 493 12.65 -11.17 -17.69
C PRO A 493 13.04 -9.77 -18.17
N ALA A 494 14.33 -9.59 -18.51
CA ALA A 494 14.91 -8.33 -18.96
C ALA A 494 14.82 -7.14 -17.97
N THR A 495 14.51 -7.40 -16.69
CA THR A 495 14.56 -6.39 -15.63
C THR A 495 15.90 -6.46 -14.90
N LEU A 496 16.57 -5.31 -14.73
CA LEU A 496 17.77 -5.25 -13.89
C LEU A 496 17.41 -5.62 -12.45
N LEU A 497 18.24 -6.46 -11.81
CA LEU A 497 17.99 -6.88 -10.44
C LEU A 497 18.21 -5.69 -9.50
N PRO A 498 17.21 -5.30 -8.68
CA PRO A 498 17.38 -4.21 -7.74
C PRO A 498 18.50 -4.51 -6.73
N ASN A 499 19.30 -3.51 -6.35
CA ASN A 499 20.38 -3.70 -5.36
C ASN A 499 19.96 -4.44 -4.07
N PRO A 500 18.77 -4.21 -3.49
CA PRO A 500 18.34 -5.02 -2.35
C PRO A 500 18.25 -6.51 -2.66
N LEU A 501 17.78 -6.91 -3.86
CA LEU A 501 17.76 -8.30 -4.29
C LEU A 501 19.18 -8.85 -4.49
N VAL A 502 20.06 -8.08 -5.14
CA VAL A 502 21.47 -8.46 -5.33
C VAL A 502 22.16 -8.71 -3.98
N ARG A 503 21.93 -7.87 -2.97
CA ARG A 503 22.48 -8.05 -1.61
C ARG A 503 22.03 -9.34 -0.94
N GLU A 504 20.79 -9.75 -1.15
CA GLU A 504 20.29 -11.02 -0.62
C GLU A 504 20.90 -12.21 -1.37
N LEU A 505 21.06 -12.12 -2.70
CA LEU A 505 21.76 -13.13 -3.50
C LEU A 505 23.23 -13.26 -3.06
N VAL A 506 23.93 -12.15 -2.79
CA VAL A 506 25.29 -12.15 -2.23
C VAL A 506 25.34 -12.85 -0.88
N ALA A 507 24.35 -12.59 -0.01
CA ALA A 507 24.31 -13.20 1.32
C ALA A 507 24.11 -14.72 1.21
N LEU A 508 23.23 -15.17 0.33
CA LEU A 508 22.98 -16.59 0.07
C LEU A 508 24.15 -17.28 -0.64
N ASP A 509 24.81 -16.62 -1.58
CA ASP A 509 26.01 -17.13 -2.26
C ASP A 509 27.14 -17.37 -1.26
N ARG A 510 27.40 -16.41 -0.36
CA ARG A 510 28.39 -16.57 0.72
C ARG A 510 28.02 -17.72 1.65
N GLU A 511 26.76 -17.82 2.05
CA GLU A 511 26.27 -18.92 2.90
C GLU A 511 26.38 -20.28 2.20
N ALA A 512 26.25 -20.32 0.86
CA ALA A 512 26.47 -21.50 0.04
C ALA A 512 27.97 -21.83 -0.18
N GLY A 513 28.90 -21.03 0.34
CA GLY A 513 30.34 -21.16 0.11
C GLY A 513 30.80 -20.65 -1.26
N GLY A 514 29.91 -19.98 -2.01
CA GLY A 514 30.19 -19.37 -3.30
C GLY A 514 31.01 -18.08 -3.19
N ARG A 515 31.58 -17.68 -4.33
CA ARG A 515 32.38 -16.45 -4.49
C ARG A 515 32.05 -15.75 -5.80
N LEU A 516 30.78 -15.74 -6.19
CA LEU A 516 30.38 -15.12 -7.44
C LEU A 516 30.58 -13.59 -7.37
N PRO A 517 31.05 -12.95 -8.45
CA PRO A 517 31.31 -11.51 -8.48
C PRO A 517 30.01 -10.73 -8.72
N TRP A 518 29.18 -10.60 -7.70
CA TRP A 518 27.96 -9.79 -7.76
C TRP A 518 28.28 -8.29 -7.78
N VAL A 519 27.55 -7.53 -8.60
CA VAL A 519 27.73 -6.08 -8.75
C VAL A 519 26.41 -5.37 -8.49
N GLU A 520 26.44 -4.39 -7.59
CA GLU A 520 25.31 -3.47 -7.36
C GLU A 520 25.33 -2.33 -8.39
N GLU A 521 24.16 -1.88 -8.82
CA GLU A 521 24.01 -0.68 -9.64
C GLU A 521 24.47 0.56 -8.87
N LEU A 522 25.29 1.40 -9.50
CA LEU A 522 25.74 2.66 -8.93
C LEU A 522 24.61 3.72 -9.06
N ALA A 523 24.21 4.31 -7.94
CA ALA A 523 23.26 5.42 -7.95
C ALA A 523 23.91 6.70 -8.52
N THR A 524 23.73 6.92 -9.83
CA THR A 524 24.23 8.09 -10.57
C THR A 524 23.59 9.43 -10.15
N ASP A 525 22.53 9.40 -9.33
CA ASP A 525 21.80 10.59 -8.87
C ASP A 525 22.26 11.14 -7.50
N SER A 526 23.21 10.48 -6.84
CA SER A 526 23.77 10.98 -5.58
C SER A 526 24.80 12.09 -5.87
N SER A 527 24.30 13.32 -5.96
CA SER A 527 25.07 14.53 -6.28
C SER A 527 26.25 14.76 -5.34
N ARG A 528 27.43 14.27 -5.75
CA ARG A 528 28.73 14.74 -5.27
C ARG A 528 29.65 14.96 -6.47
N GLY A 529 29.31 15.94 -7.30
CA GLY A 529 30.29 16.54 -8.20
C GLY A 529 31.32 17.33 -7.38
N PRO A 530 32.62 17.26 -7.68
CA PRO A 530 33.60 18.11 -7.01
C PRO A 530 33.28 19.57 -7.32
N SER A 531 33.10 20.38 -6.28
CA SER A 531 33.04 21.84 -6.41
C SER A 531 34.39 22.30 -6.96
N ARG A 532 34.47 22.52 -8.28
CA ARG A 532 35.59 23.27 -8.85
C ARG A 532 35.52 24.68 -8.27
N ARG A 533 36.44 25.01 -7.36
CA ARG A 533 36.76 26.40 -7.04
C ARG A 533 37.20 27.04 -8.36
N SER A 534 36.44 28.04 -8.80
CA SER A 534 36.80 28.88 -9.93
C SER A 534 37.98 29.77 -9.54
N THR A 535 39.19 29.32 -9.84
CA THR A 535 40.36 30.19 -9.94
C THR A 535 40.25 30.97 -11.27
N PRO A 536 40.41 32.30 -11.30
CA PRO A 536 40.29 33.06 -12.54
C PRO A 536 41.48 32.73 -13.47
N PRO A 537 41.28 32.67 -14.81
CA PRO A 537 42.35 32.32 -15.72
C PRO A 537 43.30 33.52 -15.94
N ARG A 538 44.60 33.26 -15.90
CA ARG A 538 45.63 34.16 -16.47
C ARG A 538 45.58 34.04 -18.01
N PRO A 539 45.75 35.14 -18.77
CA PRO A 539 45.75 35.09 -20.22
C PRO A 539 47.15 34.69 -20.75
N GLY A 540 47.19 33.78 -21.72
CA GLY A 540 48.36 33.54 -22.55
C GLY A 540 48.77 32.07 -22.69
N SER A 541 48.23 31.39 -23.72
CA SER A 541 48.94 30.53 -24.69
C SER A 541 48.05 29.41 -25.27
N PRO A 542 48.27 29.00 -26.53
CA PRO A 542 47.26 28.38 -27.38
C PRO A 542 47.20 26.84 -27.30
N ALA A 543 45.96 26.37 -27.48
CA ALA A 543 45.44 25.08 -27.96
C ALA A 543 46.36 23.83 -28.04
N THR A 544 45.83 22.73 -27.50
CA THR A 544 45.85 21.45 -28.22
C THR A 544 44.52 20.73 -28.01
N CYS A 545 43.75 20.60 -29.09
CA CYS A 545 42.47 19.90 -29.15
C CYS A 545 42.68 18.39 -29.34
N TRP A 546 41.96 17.57 -28.56
CA TRP A 546 41.44 16.27 -29.01
C TRP A 546 39.99 16.11 -28.49
N PRO A 547 39.05 15.54 -29.28
CA PRO A 547 37.62 15.75 -29.07
C PRO A 547 36.97 14.63 -28.26
N THR A 548 36.35 14.97 -27.13
CA THR A 548 35.28 14.14 -26.53
C THR A 548 33.95 14.55 -27.12
N ALA A 549 33.37 13.66 -27.92
CA ALA A 549 32.02 13.77 -28.45
C ALA A 549 31.00 13.79 -27.30
N SER A 550 30.33 14.92 -27.10
CA SER A 550 29.14 15.01 -26.24
C SER A 550 27.90 14.89 -27.11
N THR A 551 27.18 13.78 -27.01
CA THR A 551 25.83 13.68 -27.59
C THR A 551 24.84 14.15 -26.55
N ARG A 552 24.43 15.42 -26.61
CA ARG A 552 23.21 15.92 -25.98
C ARG A 552 22.03 15.49 -26.83
N ALA A 553 21.21 14.58 -26.33
CA ALA A 553 19.86 14.36 -26.85
C ALA A 553 18.86 15.06 -25.92
N THR A 554 18.45 16.25 -26.36
CA THR A 554 17.36 17.06 -25.80
C THR A 554 16.04 16.33 -26.06
N THR A 555 15.30 15.92 -25.03
CA THR A 555 13.91 15.47 -25.20
C THR A 555 12.97 16.59 -24.76
N THR A 556 12.61 17.43 -25.72
CA THR A 556 11.59 18.46 -25.59
C THR A 556 10.22 17.79 -25.64
N SER A 557 9.49 17.80 -24.51
CA SER A 557 8.10 17.34 -24.44
C SER A 557 7.16 18.40 -25.00
N THR A 558 6.79 18.28 -26.28
CA THR A 558 5.73 19.10 -26.88
C THR A 558 4.45 18.28 -26.94
N THR A 559 3.54 18.54 -26.00
CA THR A 559 2.17 18.01 -26.02
C THR A 559 1.35 18.84 -27.01
N ARG A 560 1.04 18.31 -28.20
CA ARG A 560 0.06 18.91 -29.12
C ARG A 560 -1.12 17.97 -29.31
N ARG A 561 -2.29 18.46 -28.92
CA ARG A 561 -3.62 17.87 -29.19
C ARG A 561 -3.83 17.76 -30.70
N CYS A 562 -4.30 16.61 -31.16
CA CYS A 562 -5.20 16.54 -32.32
C CYS A 562 -6.47 15.79 -31.92
N ARG A 563 -7.59 16.50 -32.08
CA ARG A 563 -8.94 15.94 -32.18
C ARG A 563 -9.08 15.42 -33.59
N GLU A 564 -9.67 14.24 -33.77
CA GLU A 564 -10.45 13.96 -34.96
C GLU A 564 -11.57 12.95 -34.64
N ARG A 565 -12.76 13.29 -35.12
CA ARG A 565 -13.98 12.50 -35.09
C ARG A 565 -14.01 11.68 -36.36
N THR A 566 -14.32 10.38 -36.27
CA THR A 566 -15.22 9.76 -37.24
C THR A 566 -15.98 8.59 -36.61
N THR A 567 -17.25 8.53 -36.97
CA THR A 567 -18.32 7.64 -36.52
C THR A 567 -18.42 6.34 -37.32
N TYR A 568 -19.18 5.40 -36.73
CA TYR A 568 -19.91 4.25 -37.30
C TYR A 568 -19.21 2.88 -37.41
N GLY A 569 -19.93 1.86 -36.95
CA GLY A 569 -19.85 0.50 -37.51
C GLY A 569 -19.84 -0.66 -36.52
N VAL A 570 -20.93 -0.86 -35.76
CA VAL A 570 -21.19 -2.14 -35.09
C VAL A 570 -21.35 -3.24 -36.15
N ARG A 571 -20.53 -4.29 -36.10
CA ARG A 571 -20.86 -5.60 -36.68
C ARG A 571 -20.52 -6.72 -35.68
N ARG A 572 -21.56 -7.47 -35.34
CA ARG A 572 -21.52 -8.78 -34.67
C ARG A 572 -20.65 -9.75 -35.46
N ALA A 573 -19.76 -10.46 -34.77
CA ALA A 573 -19.24 -11.77 -35.18
C ALA A 573 -19.74 -12.77 -34.11
N GLY A 574 -20.53 -13.80 -34.41
CA GLY A 574 -20.58 -14.59 -35.62
C GLY A 574 -19.72 -15.83 -35.40
N ALA A 575 -20.33 -16.86 -34.80
CA ALA A 575 -19.74 -18.18 -34.59
C ALA A 575 -19.13 -18.75 -35.88
N ARG A 576 -18.01 -19.46 -35.75
CA ARG A 576 -17.46 -20.31 -36.81
C ARG A 576 -16.88 -21.62 -36.24
N PRO A 577 -16.86 -22.69 -37.06
CA PRO A 577 -17.19 -24.07 -36.70
C PRO A 577 -15.93 -24.99 -36.75
N PRO A 578 -16.04 -26.32 -36.54
CA PRO A 578 -14.86 -27.19 -36.40
C PRO A 578 -14.28 -27.59 -37.77
N LEU A 579 -13.00 -27.96 -37.77
CA LEU A 579 -12.29 -28.51 -38.93
C LEU A 579 -12.06 -30.04 -38.76
N PRO A 580 -11.88 -30.78 -39.86
CA PRO A 580 -12.40 -32.14 -40.03
C PRO A 580 -11.33 -33.24 -39.98
N ALA A 581 -11.82 -34.49 -40.05
CA ALA A 581 -11.07 -35.73 -39.96
C ALA A 581 -10.77 -36.39 -41.33
N SER A 582 -9.86 -37.39 -41.26
CA SER A 582 -9.64 -38.55 -42.15
C SER A 582 -8.62 -38.35 -43.29
N THR A 583 -7.75 -39.30 -43.68
CA THR A 583 -7.67 -40.79 -43.57
C THR A 583 -6.22 -41.27 -43.79
N ARG A 584 -5.81 -42.41 -43.18
CA ARG A 584 -5.33 -43.63 -43.88
C ARG A 584 -4.76 -44.71 -42.92
N SER A 585 -5.42 -45.88 -42.98
CA SER A 585 -4.88 -47.24 -43.09
C SER A 585 -4.22 -47.97 -41.88
N ALA A 586 -4.88 -49.06 -41.50
CA ALA A 586 -4.54 -50.22 -40.67
C ALA A 586 -3.26 -50.99 -41.12
N PRO A 587 -2.70 -52.02 -40.43
CA PRO A 587 -3.42 -53.21 -39.92
C PRO A 587 -2.94 -53.91 -38.61
N SER A 588 -3.80 -54.83 -38.13
CA SER A 588 -3.58 -56.09 -37.36
C SER A 588 -2.67 -56.09 -36.13
N GLY A 589 -3.00 -56.69 -34.99
CA GLY A 589 -4.00 -57.68 -34.62
C GLY A 589 -3.67 -58.26 -33.24
N ARG A 590 -4.57 -59.13 -32.73
CA ARG A 590 -4.43 -60.01 -31.56
C ARG A 590 -4.46 -59.39 -30.14
N ALA A 591 -5.60 -59.56 -29.49
CA ALA A 591 -5.71 -59.95 -28.08
C ALA A 591 -5.29 -61.45 -27.92
N PRO A 592 -5.32 -62.11 -26.73
CA PRO A 592 -5.70 -61.63 -25.39
C PRO A 592 -4.76 -62.12 -24.26
N GLY A 593 -5.02 -61.74 -23.00
CA GLY A 593 -4.51 -62.53 -21.88
C GLY A 593 -4.61 -61.91 -20.48
N ARG A 594 -5.66 -62.31 -19.75
CA ARG A 594 -5.70 -62.70 -18.31
C ARG A 594 -5.23 -61.69 -17.24
N ALA A 595 -6.14 -61.34 -16.31
CA ALA A 595 -6.22 -61.84 -14.91
C ALA A 595 -5.03 -61.38 -14.03
N GLY A 596 -5.19 -60.86 -12.83
CA GLY A 596 -6.34 -60.68 -11.95
C GLY A 596 -5.81 -60.16 -10.60
N THR A 597 -6.74 -59.72 -9.75
CA THR A 597 -6.72 -59.82 -8.27
C THR A 597 -5.47 -59.36 -7.49
N GLY A 598 -5.67 -58.44 -6.55
CA GLY A 598 -4.76 -58.33 -5.41
C GLY A 598 -4.96 -57.13 -4.49
N TRP A 599 -6.01 -57.16 -3.69
CA TRP A 599 -6.12 -56.34 -2.48
C TRP A 599 -5.01 -56.68 -1.48
N ARG A 600 -4.43 -55.68 -0.78
CA ARG A 600 -4.30 -55.67 0.69
C ARG A 600 -3.89 -54.31 1.24
N ARG A 601 -4.58 -53.94 2.32
CA ARG A 601 -4.27 -52.87 3.28
C ARG A 601 -3.26 -53.37 4.33
N THR A 602 -2.79 -52.39 5.11
CA THR A 602 -2.12 -52.36 6.43
C THR A 602 -0.62 -52.65 6.47
N ALA A 603 0.18 -51.60 6.68
CA ALA A 603 0.57 -51.11 8.01
C ALA A 603 0.75 -49.58 7.94
#